data_AF-D4D175-F1
#
_entry.id   AF-D4D175-F1
#
_cell.length_a   1.000
_cell.length_b   1.000
_cell.length_c   1.000
_cell.angle_alpha   90.00
_cell.angle_beta   90.00
_cell.angle_gamma   90.00
#
_symmetry.space_group_name_H-M   'P 1'
#
loop_
_entity.id
_entity.type
_entity.pdbx_description
1 polymer ?
#
loop_
_entity_poly.entity_id
_entity_poly.type
_entity_poly.pdbx_seq_one_letter_code
_entity_poly.pdbx_strand_id
1 'polypeptide(L)'
;MEFSVMQLLLELLQRAGISVCIVGELALNYYNAPRIVHDLELCVREDDLTTAASIFQSTEILDIAPETEYNIYTEYKKGFPRFRSRSEPKFYIVLFTDRYYRLSPLEQNIISPEEHDEFQGTYSKELLDTVPAHQIATLPLPRFAPLLRGLCTIYIETREVTAAIAAEMLVDGMDIDEHWCHRHFDPSHQAVLNFALNLVRGKASRIADFSMNEVTCFIVDKHELQNLRGVPGFSRSTVD
;
A
#
# COMPACT_ATOMS: atom_id res chain seq x y z
N MET A 1 14.73 -6.44 2.81
CA MET A 1 15.19 -5.76 1.59
C MET A 1 15.93 -4.50 1.99
N GLU A 2 17.10 -4.22 1.42
CA GLU A 2 17.80 -2.96 1.68
C GLU A 2 17.12 -1.80 0.96
N PHE A 3 16.97 -0.66 1.65
CA PHE A 3 16.30 0.53 1.10
C PHE A 3 17.00 1.06 -0.17
N SER A 4 18.32 0.98 -0.23
CA SER A 4 19.14 1.36 -1.39
C SER A 4 18.76 0.59 -2.66
N VAL A 5 18.44 -0.70 -2.52
CA VAL A 5 18.05 -1.54 -3.67
C VAL A 5 16.65 -1.15 -4.16
N MET A 6 15.72 -0.89 -3.24
CA MET A 6 14.41 -0.37 -3.60
C MET A 6 14.52 0.97 -4.34
N GLN A 7 15.33 1.92 -3.84
CA GLN A 7 15.56 3.20 -4.52
C GLN A 7 16.14 3.01 -5.92
N LEU A 8 17.13 2.13 -6.08
CA LEU A 8 17.69 1.83 -7.40
C LEU A 8 16.62 1.33 -8.38
N LEU A 9 15.74 0.41 -7.95
CA LEU A 9 14.67 -0.12 -8.80
C LEU A 9 13.66 0.96 -9.18
N LEU A 10 13.28 1.83 -8.24
CA LEU A 10 12.39 2.96 -8.50
C LEU A 10 13.03 3.96 -9.48
N GLU A 11 14.32 4.29 -9.31
CA GLU A 11 15.06 5.17 -10.22
C GLU A 11 15.15 4.61 -11.64
N LEU A 12 15.31 3.29 -11.80
CA LEU A 12 15.34 2.66 -13.12
C LEU A 12 14.01 2.87 -13.88
N LEU A 13 12.87 2.72 -13.20
CA LEU A 13 11.56 2.97 -13.79
C LEU A 13 11.37 4.47 -14.09
N GLN A 14 11.76 5.34 -13.15
CA GLN A 14 11.65 6.78 -13.32
C GLN A 14 12.46 7.28 -14.53
N ARG A 15 13.70 6.80 -14.71
CA ARG A 15 14.56 7.16 -15.86
C ARG A 15 13.98 6.70 -17.19
N ALA A 16 13.16 5.64 -17.18
CA ALA A 16 12.42 5.17 -18.35
C ALA A 16 11.10 5.91 -18.57
N GLY A 17 10.76 6.90 -17.72
CA GLY A 17 9.50 7.64 -17.79
C GLY A 17 8.29 6.82 -17.35
N ILE A 18 8.49 5.73 -16.61
CA ILE A 18 7.41 4.87 -16.12
C ILE A 18 6.97 5.36 -14.74
N SER A 19 5.70 5.75 -14.65
CA SER A 19 5.05 6.06 -13.38
C SER A 19 4.88 4.77 -12.56
N VAL A 20 5.24 4.83 -11.29
CA VAL A 20 5.23 3.69 -10.39
C VAL A 20 4.65 4.10 -9.04
N CYS A 21 3.87 3.21 -8.42
CA CYS A 21 3.37 3.33 -7.07
C CYS A 21 3.77 2.10 -6.26
N ILE A 22 4.21 2.28 -5.02
CA ILE A 22 4.40 1.19 -4.07
C ILE A 22 3.02 0.75 -3.56
N VAL A 23 2.76 -0.54 -3.54
CA VAL A 23 1.52 -1.12 -3.00
C VAL A 23 1.86 -2.23 -2.00
N GLY A 24 0.86 -3.00 -1.56
CA GLY A 24 1.09 -4.15 -0.68
C GLY A 24 1.59 -3.76 0.72
N GLU A 25 2.43 -4.61 1.30
CA GLU A 25 2.84 -4.53 2.71
C GLU A 25 3.53 -3.21 3.08
N LEU A 26 4.35 -2.63 2.19
CA LEU A 26 5.01 -1.36 2.49
C LEU A 26 4.04 -0.17 2.52
N ALA A 27 3.02 -0.17 1.64
CA ALA A 27 1.95 0.82 1.67
C ALA A 27 1.05 0.67 2.91
N LEU A 28 0.84 -0.56 3.40
CA LEU A 28 0.16 -0.82 4.67
C LEU A 28 0.95 -0.22 5.84
N ASN A 29 2.27 -0.47 5.91
CA ASN A 29 3.12 0.09 6.97
C ASN A 29 3.11 1.63 6.98
N TYR A 30 3.10 2.26 5.81
CA TYR A 30 2.99 3.72 5.70
C TYR A 30 1.72 4.26 6.40
N TYR A 31 0.61 3.53 6.30
CA TYR A 31 -0.66 3.83 6.97
C TYR A 31 -0.87 3.05 8.28
N ASN A 32 0.24 2.81 9.01
CA ASN A 32 0.25 2.27 10.38
C ASN A 32 -0.43 0.90 10.56
N ALA A 33 -0.48 0.10 9.49
CA ALA A 33 -0.85 -1.30 9.57
C ALA A 33 0.44 -2.15 9.71
N PRO A 34 0.71 -2.80 10.86
CA PRO A 34 1.97 -3.47 11.12
C PRO A 34 2.12 -4.75 10.27
N ARG A 35 3.03 -4.71 9.28
CA ARG A 35 3.39 -5.86 8.44
C ARG A 35 4.89 -6.04 8.35
N ILE A 36 5.32 -7.29 8.36
CA ILE A 36 6.64 -7.68 7.87
C ILE A 36 6.58 -7.58 6.35
N VAL A 37 7.48 -6.79 5.75
CA VAL A 37 7.58 -6.63 4.29
C VAL A 37 8.40 -7.79 3.73
N HIS A 38 7.73 -8.76 3.11
CA HIS A 38 8.34 -9.92 2.47
C HIS A 38 8.72 -9.61 1.03
N ASP A 39 7.82 -8.93 0.33
CA ASP A 39 7.95 -8.63 -1.10
C ASP A 39 7.83 -7.11 -1.31
N LEU A 40 8.59 -6.58 -2.27
CA LEU A 40 8.36 -5.25 -2.82
C LEU A 40 7.29 -5.35 -3.89
N GLU A 41 6.12 -4.80 -3.59
CA GLU A 41 4.99 -4.79 -4.51
C GLU A 41 4.89 -3.41 -5.15
N LEU A 42 5.03 -3.37 -6.48
CA LEU A 42 4.97 -2.15 -7.26
C LEU A 42 3.81 -2.24 -8.23
N CYS A 43 3.25 -1.09 -8.54
CA CYS A 43 2.14 -0.93 -9.44
C CYS A 43 2.56 0.09 -10.52
N VAL A 44 2.42 -0.26 -11.79
CA VAL A 44 2.67 0.63 -12.95
C VAL A 44 1.41 0.72 -13.80
N ARG A 45 1.35 1.64 -14.78
CA ARG A 45 0.23 1.66 -15.73
C ARG A 45 0.15 0.34 -16.49
N GLU A 46 -1.06 -0.13 -16.79
CA GLU A 46 -1.29 -1.37 -17.55
C GLU A 46 -0.44 -1.44 -18.83
N ASP A 47 -0.38 -0.35 -19.60
CA ASP A 47 0.38 -0.25 -20.85
C ASP A 47 1.91 -0.29 -20.66
N ASP A 48 2.42 0.04 -19.47
CA ASP A 48 3.86 0.08 -19.18
C ASP A 48 4.38 -1.24 -18.59
N LEU A 49 3.50 -2.19 -18.24
CA LEU A 49 3.86 -3.41 -17.50
C LEU A 49 4.97 -4.21 -18.20
N THR A 50 4.85 -4.42 -19.52
CA THR A 50 5.84 -5.17 -20.30
C THR A 50 7.19 -4.45 -20.34
N THR A 51 7.19 -3.12 -20.45
CA THR A 51 8.41 -2.32 -20.45
C THR A 51 9.08 -2.33 -19.08
N ALA A 52 8.31 -2.14 -18.00
CA ALA A 52 8.80 -2.20 -16.63
C ALA A 52 9.43 -3.56 -16.29
N ALA A 53 8.77 -4.66 -16.71
CA ALA A 53 9.29 -6.00 -16.54
C ALA A 53 10.61 -6.23 -17.31
N SER A 54 10.70 -5.71 -18.54
CA SER A 54 11.92 -5.81 -19.37
C SER A 54 13.10 -5.07 -18.74
N ILE A 55 12.86 -3.89 -18.14
CA ILE A 55 13.88 -3.14 -17.41
C ILE A 55 14.42 -3.97 -16.26
N PHE A 56 13.56 -4.54 -15.42
CA PHE A 56 13.98 -5.36 -14.28
C PHE A 56 14.72 -6.63 -14.72
N GLN A 57 14.25 -7.29 -15.78
CA GLN A 57 14.91 -8.46 -16.36
C GLN A 57 16.32 -8.14 -16.88
N SER A 58 16.56 -6.90 -17.34
CA SER A 58 17.87 -6.48 -17.85
C SER A 58 18.89 -6.15 -16.75
N THR A 59 18.45 -6.08 -15.49
CA THR A 59 19.35 -5.76 -14.37
C THR A 59 20.22 -6.96 -13.98
N GLU A 60 21.42 -6.68 -13.48
CA GLU A 60 22.30 -7.73 -12.96
C GLU A 60 21.97 -8.15 -11.52
N ILE A 61 21.03 -7.47 -10.86
CA ILE A 61 20.68 -7.68 -9.46
C ILE A 61 19.44 -8.56 -9.25
N LEU A 62 18.67 -8.82 -10.31
CA LEU A 62 17.43 -9.60 -10.28
C LEU A 62 17.49 -10.81 -11.23
N ASP A 63 16.81 -11.88 -10.83
CA ASP A 63 16.42 -12.99 -11.70
C ASP A 63 14.90 -13.04 -11.82
N ILE A 64 14.39 -13.59 -12.92
CA ILE A 64 12.96 -13.92 -13.02
C ILE A 64 12.64 -15.01 -11.99
N ALA A 65 11.61 -14.80 -11.17
CA ALA A 65 11.18 -15.77 -10.19
C ALA A 65 10.32 -16.87 -10.86
N PRO A 66 10.48 -18.15 -10.45
CA PRO A 66 9.66 -19.24 -10.99
C PRO A 66 8.19 -19.13 -10.53
N GLU A 67 7.26 -19.56 -11.38
CA GLU A 67 5.81 -19.57 -11.11
C GLU A 67 5.34 -20.67 -10.13
N THR A 68 6.25 -21.36 -9.43
CA THR A 68 5.93 -22.60 -8.70
C THR A 68 5.86 -22.44 -7.18
N GLU A 69 5.98 -21.21 -6.64
CA GLU A 69 6.05 -20.95 -5.20
C GLU A 69 4.92 -20.01 -4.74
N TYR A 70 3.67 -20.47 -4.87
CA TYR A 70 2.50 -19.75 -4.35
C TYR A 70 1.86 -20.49 -3.17
N ASN A 71 1.37 -19.72 -2.20
CA ASN A 71 0.59 -20.20 -1.07
C ASN A 71 -0.66 -19.33 -0.91
N ILE A 72 -1.51 -19.64 0.07
CA ILE A 72 -2.78 -18.94 0.30
C ILE A 72 -2.65 -17.40 0.48
N TYR A 73 -1.45 -16.89 0.78
CA TYR A 73 -1.15 -15.47 0.93
C TYR A 73 -0.47 -14.84 -0.30
N THR A 74 -0.12 -15.62 -1.33
CA THR A 74 0.58 -15.14 -2.53
C THR A 74 -0.13 -15.51 -3.84
N GLU A 75 -1.23 -16.26 -3.80
CA GLU A 75 -2.02 -16.64 -4.98
C GLU A 75 -2.41 -15.44 -5.87
N TYR A 76 -2.72 -14.28 -5.27
CA TYR A 76 -3.11 -13.07 -6.01
C TYR A 76 -1.97 -12.47 -6.86
N LYS A 77 -0.73 -12.92 -6.66
CA LYS A 77 0.46 -12.51 -7.44
C LYS A 77 0.59 -13.29 -8.76
N LYS A 78 -0.27 -14.29 -9.00
CA LYS A 78 -0.24 -15.10 -10.23
C LYS A 78 -0.56 -14.27 -11.46
N GLY A 79 0.17 -14.53 -12.55
CA GLY A 79 0.01 -13.82 -13.82
C GLY A 79 0.71 -12.46 -13.89
N PHE A 80 1.35 -12.01 -12.81
CA PHE A 80 2.13 -10.78 -12.77
C PHE A 80 3.64 -11.06 -12.85
N PRO A 81 4.43 -10.20 -13.52
CA PRO A 81 5.89 -10.32 -13.54
C PRO A 81 6.46 -10.32 -12.12
N ARG A 82 7.26 -11.35 -11.81
CA ARG A 82 7.89 -11.53 -10.50
C ARG A 82 9.38 -11.73 -10.65
N PHE A 83 10.13 -11.07 -9.77
CA PHE A 83 11.59 -11.09 -9.75
C PHE A 83 12.08 -11.49 -8.36
N ARG A 84 13.27 -12.07 -8.31
CA ARG A 84 13.97 -12.44 -7.07
C ARG A 84 15.35 -11.80 -7.07
N SER A 85 15.77 -11.28 -5.93
CA SER A 85 17.12 -10.75 -5.78
C SER A 85 18.20 -11.81 -5.96
N ARG A 86 19.34 -11.41 -6.53
CA ARG A 86 20.56 -12.25 -6.56
C ARG A 86 21.30 -12.24 -5.24
N SER A 87 21.27 -11.13 -4.50
CA SER A 87 21.86 -11.02 -3.16
C SER A 87 21.07 -11.78 -2.10
N GLU A 88 21.77 -12.17 -1.03
CA GLU A 88 21.17 -12.68 0.21
C GLU A 88 21.05 -11.54 1.25
N PRO A 89 19.99 -11.51 2.09
CA PRO A 89 18.85 -12.42 2.05
C PRO A 89 17.97 -12.21 0.80
N LYS A 90 17.43 -13.29 0.24
CA LYS A 90 16.47 -13.21 -0.87
C LYS A 90 15.28 -12.32 -0.54
N PHE A 91 14.91 -11.47 -1.48
CA PHE A 91 13.63 -10.77 -1.49
C PHE A 91 13.01 -10.84 -2.89
N TYR A 92 11.69 -10.66 -2.96
CA TYR A 92 10.94 -10.70 -4.20
C TYR A 92 10.38 -9.34 -4.57
N ILE A 93 10.21 -9.12 -5.87
CA ILE A 93 9.51 -7.96 -6.43
C ILE A 93 8.37 -8.47 -7.30
N VAL A 94 7.21 -7.84 -7.21
CA VAL A 94 6.05 -8.12 -8.08
C VAL A 94 5.61 -6.83 -8.75
N LEU A 95 5.38 -6.87 -10.06
CA LEU A 95 4.84 -5.75 -10.84
C LEU A 95 3.36 -5.98 -11.13
N PHE A 96 2.50 -5.18 -10.51
CA PHE A 96 1.07 -5.13 -10.77
C PHE A 96 0.71 -3.99 -11.73
N THR A 97 -0.54 -4.01 -12.21
CA THR A 97 -1.11 -2.89 -12.97
C THR A 97 -1.93 -1.97 -12.07
N ASP A 98 -1.96 -0.68 -12.40
CA ASP A 98 -2.82 0.34 -11.80
C ASP A 98 -4.30 -0.03 -11.91
N ARG A 99 -4.67 -0.66 -13.01
CA ARG A 99 -5.99 -1.24 -13.20
C ARG A 99 -6.30 -2.31 -12.17
N TYR A 100 -5.40 -3.26 -11.93
CA TYR A 100 -5.61 -4.33 -10.93
C TYR A 100 -5.84 -3.75 -9.53
N TYR A 101 -5.03 -2.77 -9.09
CA TYR A 101 -5.20 -2.09 -7.80
C TYR A 101 -6.29 -1.01 -7.78
N ARG A 102 -6.98 -0.75 -8.90
CA ARG A 102 -7.99 0.33 -9.06
C ARG A 102 -7.42 1.72 -8.75
N LEU A 103 -6.16 1.93 -9.10
CA LEU A 103 -5.43 3.20 -8.96
C LEU A 103 -5.33 3.97 -10.28
N SER A 104 -5.97 3.53 -11.35
CA SER A 104 -5.95 4.25 -12.64
C SER A 104 -6.85 5.49 -12.61
N PRO A 105 -6.40 6.67 -13.09
CA PRO A 105 -5.04 6.99 -13.56
C PRO A 105 -4.02 7.06 -12.42
N LEU A 106 -2.89 6.35 -12.58
CA LEU A 106 -1.91 6.12 -11.51
C LEU A 106 -1.39 7.40 -10.88
N GLU A 107 -1.04 8.38 -11.70
CA GLU A 107 -0.40 9.64 -11.28
C GLU A 107 -1.28 10.47 -10.34
N GLN A 108 -2.61 10.36 -10.48
CA GLN A 108 -3.56 11.09 -9.64
C GLN A 108 -3.72 10.47 -8.24
N ASN A 109 -3.32 9.21 -8.11
CA ASN A 109 -3.50 8.41 -6.91
C ASN A 109 -2.18 8.20 -6.14
N ILE A 110 -1.07 8.78 -6.59
CA ILE A 110 0.20 8.85 -5.87
C ILE A 110 0.26 10.16 -5.06
N ILE A 111 0.87 10.11 -3.88
CA ILE A 111 1.13 11.28 -3.04
C ILE A 111 2.17 12.16 -3.74
N SER A 112 1.91 13.47 -3.81
CA SER A 112 2.85 14.36 -4.50
C SER A 112 4.05 14.70 -3.60
N PRO A 113 5.25 14.95 -4.17
CA PRO A 113 6.41 15.37 -3.39
C PRO A 113 6.14 16.62 -2.53
N GLU A 114 5.32 17.56 -3.03
CA GLU A 114 4.97 18.78 -2.32
C GLU A 114 4.22 18.51 -1.02
N GLU A 115 3.37 17.47 -0.98
CA GLU A 115 2.70 17.07 0.27
C GLU A 115 3.69 16.58 1.33
N HIS A 116 4.80 15.98 0.91
CA HIS A 116 5.88 15.59 1.82
C HIS A 116 6.72 16.79 2.28
N ASP A 117 6.97 17.77 1.40
CA ASP A 117 7.71 18.99 1.73
C ASP A 117 6.95 19.88 2.73
N GLU A 118 5.63 19.95 2.61
CA GLU A 118 4.74 20.69 3.51
C GLU A 118 4.56 19.98 4.87
N PHE A 119 4.90 18.69 4.97
CA PHE A 119 4.63 17.87 6.15
C PHE A 119 5.62 18.14 7.29
N GLN A 120 5.08 18.57 8.43
CA GLN A 120 5.86 18.85 9.66
C GLN A 120 5.62 17.82 10.77
N GLY A 121 4.92 16.71 10.45
CA GLY A 121 4.58 15.67 11.41
C GLY A 121 5.54 14.48 11.40
N THR A 122 5.09 13.38 11.98
CA THR A 122 5.83 12.13 12.08
C THR A 122 5.14 11.06 11.24
N TYR A 123 5.90 10.33 10.41
CA TYR A 123 5.40 9.17 9.68
C TYR A 123 5.06 8.01 10.63
N SER A 124 4.43 6.96 10.08
CA SER A 124 4.18 5.71 10.81
C SER A 124 5.44 5.13 11.44
N LYS A 125 5.34 4.68 12.69
CA LYS A 125 6.41 3.98 13.42
C LYS A 125 6.85 2.68 12.71
N GLU A 126 5.91 2.05 12.00
CA GLU A 126 6.14 0.82 11.22
C GLU A 126 7.14 1.02 10.07
N LEU A 127 7.47 2.27 9.72
CA LEU A 127 8.55 2.62 8.80
C LEU A 127 9.72 3.31 9.51
N LEU A 128 9.44 4.26 10.42
CA LEU A 128 10.47 5.10 11.04
C LEU A 128 11.52 4.33 11.84
N ASP A 129 11.17 3.16 12.37
CA ASP A 129 12.12 2.31 13.09
C ASP A 129 13.23 1.76 12.19
N THR A 130 13.04 1.81 10.86
CA THR A 130 13.96 1.23 9.88
C THR A 130 14.38 2.19 8.76
N VAL A 131 13.57 3.20 8.45
CA VAL A 131 13.78 4.15 7.34
C VAL A 131 13.63 5.59 7.83
N PRO A 132 14.64 6.46 7.67
CA PRO A 132 14.53 7.87 8.00
C PRO A 132 13.40 8.60 7.25
N ALA A 133 12.79 9.61 7.88
CA ALA A 133 11.69 10.39 7.32
C ALA A 133 11.96 10.97 5.91
N HIS A 134 13.17 11.48 5.68
CA HIS A 134 13.55 12.05 4.37
C HIS A 134 13.62 11.00 3.26
N GLN A 135 13.86 9.73 3.61
CA GLN A 135 13.85 8.61 2.67
C GLN A 135 12.41 8.18 2.37
N ILE A 136 11.55 8.12 3.39
CA ILE A 136 10.11 7.84 3.21
C ILE A 136 9.47 8.86 2.26
N ALA A 137 9.82 10.14 2.38
CA ALA A 137 9.32 11.22 1.53
C ALA A 137 9.65 11.06 0.03
N THR A 138 10.61 10.20 -0.33
CA THR A 138 10.96 9.92 -1.73
C THR A 138 10.16 8.76 -2.34
N LEU A 139 9.39 8.04 -1.52
CA LEU A 139 8.67 6.86 -1.97
C LEU A 139 7.37 7.25 -2.68
N PRO A 140 7.10 6.70 -3.88
CA PRO A 140 5.85 6.96 -4.57
C PRO A 140 4.73 6.12 -3.95
N LEU A 141 4.16 6.62 -2.87
CA LEU A 141 3.14 5.95 -2.08
C LEU A 141 1.72 6.34 -2.54
N PRO A 142 0.73 5.46 -2.39
CA PRO A 142 -0.63 5.72 -2.82
C PRO A 142 -1.34 6.63 -1.81
N ARG A 143 -2.27 7.45 -2.30
CA ARG A 143 -3.25 8.14 -1.45
C ARG A 143 -4.13 7.12 -0.74
N PHE A 144 -4.51 7.41 0.50
CA PHE A 144 -5.20 6.45 1.36
C PHE A 144 -6.57 6.05 0.80
N ALA A 145 -7.39 7.02 0.38
CA ALA A 145 -8.75 6.74 -0.06
C ALA A 145 -8.82 5.89 -1.35
N PRO A 146 -8.06 6.19 -2.41
CA PRO A 146 -7.94 5.29 -3.56
C PRO A 146 -7.46 3.90 -3.19
N LEU A 147 -6.42 3.77 -2.34
CA LEU A 147 -5.90 2.46 -1.90
C LEU A 147 -6.97 1.62 -1.20
N LEU A 148 -7.63 2.18 -0.18
CA LEU A 148 -8.65 1.47 0.58
C LEU A 148 -9.84 1.08 -0.31
N ARG A 149 -10.32 1.99 -1.16
CA ARG A 149 -11.39 1.69 -2.12
C ARG A 149 -10.99 0.59 -3.09
N GLY A 150 -9.76 0.61 -3.59
CA GLY A 150 -9.24 -0.39 -4.50
C GLY A 150 -9.24 -1.79 -3.88
N LEU A 151 -8.72 -1.92 -2.66
CA LEU A 151 -8.71 -3.19 -1.92
C LEU A 151 -10.12 -3.72 -1.64
N CYS A 152 -11.04 -2.85 -1.22
CA CYS A 152 -12.44 -3.21 -1.04
C CYS A 152 -13.09 -3.68 -2.36
N THR A 153 -12.79 -3.00 -3.46
CA THR A 153 -13.32 -3.34 -4.80
C THR A 153 -12.78 -4.67 -5.28
N ILE A 154 -11.46 -4.91 -5.14
CA ILE A 154 -10.82 -6.18 -5.46
C ILE A 154 -11.53 -7.32 -4.74
N TYR A 155 -11.71 -7.22 -3.42
CA TYR A 155 -12.40 -8.27 -2.67
C TYR A 155 -13.84 -8.50 -3.14
N ILE A 156 -14.60 -7.44 -3.42
CA ILE A 156 -15.99 -7.57 -3.88
C ILE A 156 -16.06 -8.26 -5.24
N GLU A 157 -15.16 -7.96 -6.15
CA GLU A 157 -15.17 -8.50 -7.52
C GLU A 157 -14.55 -9.89 -7.62
N THR A 158 -13.45 -10.17 -6.91
CA THR A 158 -12.65 -11.39 -7.10
C THR A 158 -12.68 -12.34 -5.91
N ARG A 159 -13.18 -11.90 -4.75
CA ARG A 159 -13.15 -12.64 -3.47
C ARG A 159 -11.74 -12.94 -2.96
N GLU A 160 -10.74 -12.17 -3.41
CA GLU A 160 -9.38 -12.25 -2.90
C GLU A 160 -9.30 -11.86 -1.42
N VAL A 161 -9.11 -12.86 -0.55
CA VAL A 161 -9.10 -12.68 0.92
C VAL A 161 -7.94 -11.80 1.37
N THR A 162 -6.80 -11.82 0.67
CA THR A 162 -5.65 -10.95 0.97
C THR A 162 -6.00 -9.47 0.83
N ALA A 163 -6.83 -9.10 -0.16
CA ALA A 163 -7.31 -7.72 -0.30
C ALA A 163 -8.28 -7.33 0.83
N ALA A 164 -9.14 -8.24 1.27
CA ALA A 164 -10.01 -8.01 2.44
C ALA A 164 -9.21 -7.81 3.73
N ILE A 165 -8.18 -8.63 3.97
CA ILE A 165 -7.29 -8.50 5.13
C ILE A 165 -6.56 -7.15 5.07
N ALA A 166 -6.00 -6.79 3.92
CA ALA A 166 -5.31 -5.50 3.74
C ALA A 166 -6.26 -4.30 3.99
N ALA A 167 -7.50 -4.36 3.49
CA ALA A 167 -8.51 -3.34 3.74
C ALA A 167 -8.87 -3.23 5.23
N GLU A 168 -9.05 -4.37 5.92
CA GLU A 168 -9.30 -4.40 7.37
C GLU A 168 -8.15 -3.75 8.15
N MET A 169 -6.92 -4.09 7.80
CA MET A 169 -5.74 -3.54 8.44
C MET A 169 -5.61 -2.03 8.25
N LEU A 170 -5.96 -1.48 7.08
CA LEU A 170 -5.99 -0.03 6.86
C LEU A 170 -7.08 0.68 7.67
N VAL A 171 -8.26 0.05 7.82
CA VAL A 171 -9.35 0.58 8.67
C VAL A 171 -8.90 0.70 10.13
N ASP A 172 -8.13 -0.27 10.61
CA ASP A 172 -7.58 -0.30 11.96
C ASP A 172 -6.37 0.62 12.12
N GLY A 173 -5.48 0.65 11.13
CA GLY A 173 -4.23 1.41 11.15
C GLY A 173 -4.45 2.92 11.16
N MET A 174 -5.53 3.39 10.53
CA MET A 174 -5.86 4.82 10.41
C MET A 174 -7.11 5.24 11.18
N ASP A 175 -7.68 4.34 12.00
CA ASP A 175 -8.92 4.53 12.74
C ASP A 175 -10.06 5.13 11.87
N ILE A 176 -10.42 4.41 10.81
CA ILE A 176 -11.48 4.83 9.88
C ILE A 176 -12.88 4.64 10.50
N ASP A 177 -13.71 5.67 10.45
CA ASP A 177 -15.09 5.62 10.95
C ASP A 177 -16.14 5.61 9.81
N GLU A 178 -17.41 5.41 10.17
CA GLU A 178 -18.50 5.35 9.19
C GLU A 178 -18.64 6.68 8.42
N HIS A 179 -18.39 7.81 9.07
CA HIS A 179 -18.46 9.14 8.45
C HIS A 179 -17.40 9.32 7.36
N TRP A 180 -16.18 8.86 7.63
CA TRP A 180 -15.10 8.82 6.66
C TRP A 180 -15.49 7.94 5.45
N CYS A 181 -16.05 6.74 5.68
CA CYS A 181 -16.53 5.89 4.60
C CYS A 181 -17.56 6.59 3.72
N HIS A 182 -18.58 7.24 4.31
CA HIS A 182 -19.61 7.94 3.56
C HIS A 182 -19.07 9.15 2.76
N ARG A 183 -17.99 9.79 3.22
CA ARG A 183 -17.36 10.91 2.51
C ARG A 183 -16.53 10.44 1.31
N HIS A 184 -15.85 9.30 1.42
CA HIS A 184 -14.81 8.91 0.46
C HIS A 184 -15.23 7.81 -0.53
N PHE A 185 -16.27 7.03 -0.23
CA PHE A 185 -16.79 6.01 -1.14
C PHE A 185 -17.94 6.57 -1.99
N ASP A 186 -18.01 6.11 -3.25
CA ASP A 186 -19.10 6.46 -4.14
C ASP A 186 -20.40 5.73 -3.72
N PRO A 187 -21.50 6.46 -3.40
CA PRO A 187 -22.78 5.86 -3.06
C PRO A 187 -23.38 4.99 -4.17
N SER A 188 -22.95 5.12 -5.43
CA SER A 188 -23.38 4.24 -6.52
C SER A 188 -22.82 2.82 -6.38
N HIS A 189 -21.69 2.65 -5.69
CA HIS A 189 -21.01 1.38 -5.46
C HIS A 189 -21.33 0.80 -4.07
N GLN A 190 -22.63 0.57 -3.81
CA GLN A 190 -23.16 0.15 -2.51
C GLN A 190 -22.48 -1.10 -1.93
N ALA A 191 -22.13 -2.09 -2.76
CA ALA A 191 -21.47 -3.31 -2.27
C ALA A 191 -20.08 -3.02 -1.65
N VAL A 192 -19.32 -2.12 -2.28
CA VAL A 192 -17.98 -1.72 -1.83
C VAL A 192 -18.08 -0.89 -0.54
N LEU A 193 -19.01 0.07 -0.49
CA LEU A 193 -19.27 0.86 0.72
C LEU A 193 -19.74 -0.03 1.88
N ASN A 194 -20.70 -0.93 1.66
CA ASN A 194 -21.20 -1.82 2.71
C ASN A 194 -20.11 -2.74 3.26
N PHE A 195 -19.19 -3.20 2.41
CA PHE A 195 -18.04 -3.96 2.86
C PHE A 195 -17.15 -3.12 3.79
N ALA A 196 -16.78 -1.89 3.40
CA ALA A 196 -15.99 -1.00 4.24
C ALA A 196 -16.68 -0.69 5.59
N LEU A 197 -17.99 -0.40 5.58
CA LEU A 197 -18.77 -0.16 6.79
C LEU A 197 -18.78 -1.38 7.72
N ASN A 198 -18.84 -2.60 7.16
CA ASN A 198 -18.76 -3.82 7.97
C ASN A 198 -17.37 -3.99 8.62
N LEU A 199 -16.29 -3.64 7.92
CA LEU A 199 -14.94 -3.63 8.50
C LEU A 199 -14.85 -2.65 9.68
N VAL A 200 -15.40 -1.45 9.52
CA VAL A 200 -15.45 -0.42 10.59
C VAL A 200 -16.23 -0.91 11.80
N ARG A 201 -17.41 -1.50 11.60
CA ARG A 201 -18.22 -2.06 12.71
C ARG A 201 -17.53 -3.19 13.46
N GLY A 202 -16.71 -3.98 12.76
CA GLY A 202 -15.92 -5.06 13.34
C GLY A 202 -14.75 -4.59 14.21
N LYS A 203 -14.33 -3.32 14.11
CA LYS A 203 -13.10 -2.80 14.73
C LYS A 203 -12.97 -3.06 16.21
N ALA A 204 -14.03 -2.78 16.98
CA ALA A 204 -14.01 -2.96 18.43
C ALA A 204 -13.73 -4.42 18.84
N SER A 205 -14.13 -5.40 18.01
CA SER A 205 -13.91 -6.82 18.30
C SER A 205 -12.47 -7.29 18.05
N ARG A 206 -11.63 -6.46 17.40
CA ARG A 206 -10.23 -6.77 17.08
C ARG A 206 -9.24 -6.22 18.11
N ILE A 207 -9.68 -5.35 19.03
CA ILE A 207 -8.84 -4.86 20.12
C ILE A 207 -8.64 -6.03 21.09
N ALA A 208 -7.41 -6.53 21.19
CA ALA A 208 -7.10 -7.63 22.09
C ALA A 208 -7.20 -7.17 23.55
N ASP A 209 -7.84 -7.96 24.40
CA ASP A 209 -8.00 -7.70 25.85
C ASP A 209 -6.67 -7.45 26.59
N PHE A 210 -5.55 -7.91 26.02
CA PHE A 210 -4.20 -7.79 26.57
C PHE A 210 -3.34 -6.73 25.88
N SER A 211 -3.86 -5.99 24.91
CA SER A 211 -3.12 -4.89 24.29
C SER A 211 -3.24 -3.62 25.13
N MET A 212 -2.18 -2.82 25.17
CA MET A 212 -2.20 -1.48 25.76
C MET A 212 -2.87 -0.45 24.84
N ASN A 213 -3.48 -0.88 23.74
CA ASN A 213 -4.01 0.00 22.72
C ASN A 213 -5.43 0.44 23.08
N GLU A 214 -5.66 1.76 23.11
CA GLU A 214 -6.92 2.36 23.56
C GLU A 214 -7.84 2.79 22.40
N VAL A 215 -7.32 2.88 21.17
CA VAL A 215 -8.08 3.40 20.01
C VAL A 215 -8.46 2.29 19.04
N THR A 216 -7.48 1.56 18.51
CA THR A 216 -7.66 0.40 17.63
C THR A 216 -6.71 -0.71 18.04
N CYS A 217 -6.74 -1.86 17.37
CA CYS A 217 -5.75 -2.91 17.61
C CYS A 217 -4.30 -2.49 17.27
N PHE A 218 -4.08 -1.35 16.59
CA PHE A 218 -2.75 -0.84 16.20
C PHE A 218 -2.38 0.52 16.79
N ILE A 219 -3.35 1.31 17.28
CA ILE A 219 -3.14 2.67 17.78
C ILE A 219 -3.26 2.71 19.30
N VAL A 220 -2.18 3.14 19.95
CA VAL A 220 -2.05 3.16 21.41
C VAL A 220 -2.98 4.19 22.03
N ASP A 221 -2.93 5.43 21.54
CA ASP A 221 -3.64 6.56 22.14
C ASP A 221 -4.08 7.62 21.11
N LYS A 222 -4.81 8.63 21.59
CA LYS A 222 -5.32 9.73 20.75
C LYS A 222 -4.23 10.64 20.19
N HIS A 223 -3.07 10.71 20.82
CA HIS A 223 -1.96 11.54 20.34
C HIS A 223 -1.31 10.88 19.12
N GLU A 224 -1.09 9.56 19.16
CA GLU A 224 -0.67 8.79 17.98
C GLU A 224 -1.67 8.95 16.82
N LEU A 225 -2.98 8.83 17.10
CA LEU A 225 -4.02 9.02 16.09
C LEU A 225 -3.94 10.41 15.41
N GLN A 226 -3.71 11.48 16.18
CA GLN A 226 -3.62 12.84 15.63
C GLN A 226 -2.44 12.97 14.66
N ASN A 227 -1.30 12.36 14.97
CA ASN A 227 -0.13 12.36 14.09
C ASN A 227 -0.41 11.58 12.79
N LEU A 228 -1.04 10.41 12.90
CA LEU A 228 -1.38 9.58 11.75
C LEU A 228 -2.35 10.28 10.79
N ARG A 229 -3.35 11.01 11.32
CA ARG A 229 -4.27 11.77 10.47
C ARG A 229 -3.59 12.92 9.71
N GLY A 230 -2.40 13.33 10.13
CA GLY A 230 -1.60 14.35 9.46
C GLY A 230 -0.75 13.84 8.30
N VAL A 231 -0.59 12.52 8.12
CA VAL A 231 0.37 12.00 7.12
C VAL A 231 -0.04 12.36 5.68
N PRO A 232 0.92 12.66 4.79
CA PRO A 232 0.66 12.90 3.38
C PRO A 232 -0.19 11.79 2.76
N GLY A 233 -1.13 12.16 1.90
CA GLY A 233 -2.04 11.20 1.25
C GLY A 233 -3.30 10.80 2.04
N PHE A 234 -3.41 11.11 3.33
CA PHE A 234 -4.62 10.80 4.12
C PHE A 234 -5.71 11.87 4.04
N SER A 235 -5.35 13.14 4.25
CA SER A 235 -6.31 14.23 4.52
C SER A 235 -6.86 14.97 3.31
N ARG A 236 -6.17 14.95 2.15
CA ARG A 236 -6.65 15.61 0.93
C ARG A 236 -7.54 14.66 0.14
N SER A 237 -8.85 14.90 0.14
CA SER A 237 -9.74 14.31 -0.86
C SER A 237 -9.35 14.84 -2.22
N THR A 238 -9.05 13.95 -3.18
CA THR A 238 -9.02 14.31 -4.60
C THR A 238 -10.46 14.58 -5.07
N VAL A 239 -10.97 15.73 -4.69
CA VAL A 239 -12.16 16.34 -5.27
C VAL A 239 -11.83 17.82 -5.46
N ASP A 240 -11.22 18.10 -6.61
CA ASP A 240 -11.43 19.32 -7.39
C ASP A 240 -11.56 18.88 -8.86
#